data_AF-A0A2N0B8C2-F1
#
_entry.id   AF-A0A2N0B8C2-F1
#
_cell.length_a   1.000
_cell.length_b   1.000
_cell.length_c   1.000
_cell.angle_alpha   90.00
_cell.angle_beta   90.00
_cell.angle_gamma   90.00
#
_symmetry.space_group_name_H-M   'P 1'
#
loop_
_entity.id
_entity.type
_entity.pdbx_description
1 polymer ?
#
loop_
_entity_poly.entity_id
_entity_poly.type
_entity_poly.pdbx_seq_one_letter_code
_entity_poly.pdbx_strand_id
1 'polypeptide(L)' 'MNLKLNEGRVAIEVKKIFEVFQIREGFTPNEEEKIAILRNHGYKNPQRIVRVYDQLEERLNYLANSILKESEI' A
#
# COMPACT_ATOMS: atom_id res chain seq x y z
N MET A 1 -6.07 19.63 15.19
CA MET A 1 -5.74 18.81 14.00
C MET A 1 -5.84 17.35 14.42
N ASN A 2 -6.76 16.58 13.85
CA ASN A 2 -7.11 15.24 14.37
C ASN A 2 -6.21 14.18 13.69
N LEU A 3 -5.24 13.64 14.43
CA LEU A 3 -4.18 12.78 13.90
C LEU A 3 -4.69 11.54 13.15
N LYS A 4 -5.82 10.96 13.60
CA LYS A 4 -6.44 9.78 12.98
C LYS A 4 -6.96 10.01 11.55
N LEU A 5 -7.36 11.25 11.21
CA LEU A 5 -7.80 11.58 9.85
C LEU A 5 -6.64 11.64 8.85
N ASN A 6 -5.42 11.92 9.32
CA ASN A 6 -4.24 12.00 8.46
C ASN A 6 -3.68 10.61 8.12
N GLU A 7 -3.72 9.65 9.04
CA GLU A 7 -3.16 8.31 8.82
C GLU A 7 -3.91 7.53 7.72
N GLY A 8 -5.26 7.54 7.78
CA GLY A 8 -6.08 6.91 6.74
C GLY A 8 -5.90 7.55 5.36
N ARG A 9 -5.66 8.87 5.30
CA ARG A 9 -5.36 9.58 4.06
C ARG A 9 -4.04 9.14 3.44
N VAL A 10 -2.98 9.01 4.25
CA VAL A 10 -1.65 8.59 3.76
C VAL A 10 -1.72 7.17 3.17
N ALA A 11 -2.43 6.25 3.82
CA ALA A 11 -2.58 4.88 3.28
C ALA A 11 -3.29 4.86 1.92
N ILE A 12 -4.35 5.68 1.76
CA ILE A 12 -5.09 5.81 0.49
C ILE A 12 -4.22 6.45 -0.60
N GLU A 13 -3.44 7.48 -0.25
CA GLU A 13 -2.52 8.14 -1.19
C GLU A 13 -1.45 7.18 -1.69
N VAL A 14 -0.80 6.43 -0.80
CA VAL A 14 0.23 5.45 -1.14
C VAL A 14 -0.33 4.37 -2.06
N LYS A 15 -1.53 3.84 -1.75
CA LYS A 15 -2.23 2.88 -2.62
C LYS A 15 -2.44 3.44 -4.03
N LYS A 16 -2.99 4.66 -4.13
CA LYS A 16 -3.24 5.30 -5.42
C LYS A 16 -1.96 5.53 -6.22
N ILE A 17 -0.87 5.90 -5.55
CA ILE A 17 0.43 6.09 -6.20
C ILE A 17 0.91 4.78 -6.84
N PHE A 18 0.85 3.67 -6.10
CA PHE A 18 1.27 2.37 -6.63
C PHE A 18 0.32 1.84 -7.71
N GLU A 19 -0.99 2.04 -7.57
CA GLU A 19 -1.97 1.68 -8.61
C GLU A 19 -1.71 2.44 -9.91
N VAL A 20 -1.49 3.76 -9.83
CA VAL A 20 -1.18 4.58 -11.01
C VAL A 20 0.12 4.12 -11.67
N PHE A 21 1.15 3.79 -10.88
CA PHE A 21 2.38 3.23 -11.41
C PHE A 21 2.14 1.90 -12.14
N GLN A 22 1.42 0.97 -11.51
CA GLN A 22 1.14 -0.34 -12.08
C GLN A 22 0.31 -0.24 -13.37
N ILE A 23 -0.69 0.64 -13.43
CA ILE A 23 -1.48 0.89 -14.64
C ILE A 23 -0.61 1.43 -15.77
N ARG A 24 0.33 2.32 -15.45
CA ARG A 24 1.20 2.98 -16.44
C ARG A 24 2.28 2.05 -16.98
N GLU A 25 2.96 1.33 -16.09
CA GLU A 25 4.13 0.53 -16.43
C GLU A 25 3.78 -0.95 -16.71
N GLY A 26 2.59 -1.40 -16.33
CA GLY A 26 2.10 -2.76 -16.59
C GLY A 26 2.63 -3.83 -15.63
N PHE A 27 3.35 -3.45 -14.58
CA PHE A 27 3.86 -4.37 -13.57
C PHE A 27 3.79 -3.79 -12.15
N THR A 28 3.77 -4.66 -11.14
CA THR A 28 3.76 -4.27 -9.73
C THR A 28 5.18 -3.89 -9.29
N PRO A 29 5.40 -2.70 -8.71
CA PRO A 29 6.73 -2.28 -8.29
C PRO A 29 7.25 -3.17 -7.15
N ASN A 30 8.54 -3.50 -7.21
CA ASN A 30 9.25 -4.18 -6.13
C ASN A 30 9.53 -3.22 -4.94
N GLU A 31 10.12 -3.71 -3.85
CA GLU A 31 10.35 -2.89 -2.65
C GLU A 31 11.22 -1.64 -2.91
N GLU A 32 12.31 -1.78 -3.68
CA GLU A 32 13.19 -0.66 -4.01
C GLU A 32 12.48 0.38 -4.88
N GLU A 33 11.69 -0.07 -5.86
CA GLU A 33 10.89 0.78 -6.72
C GLU A 33 9.80 1.52 -5.92
N LYS A 34 9.09 0.82 -5.03
CA LYS A 34 8.11 1.43 -4.11
C LYS A 34 8.76 2.54 -3.28
N ILE A 35 9.97 2.30 -2.76
CA ILE A 35 10.73 3.30 -1.99
C ILE A 35 11.08 4.51 -2.87
N ALA A 36 11.58 4.27 -4.09
CA ALA A 36 11.96 5.33 -5.02
C ALA A 36 10.75 6.18 -5.45
N ILE A 37 9.63 5.55 -5.76
CA ILE A 37 8.36 6.20 -6.11
C ILE A 37 7.92 7.12 -4.96
N LEU A 38 7.86 6.61 -3.73
CA LEU A 38 7.44 7.43 -2.58
C LEU A 38 8.42 8.56 -2.28
N ARG A 39 9.72 8.36 -2.50
CA ARG A 39 10.72 9.43 -2.39
C ARG A 39 10.45 10.55 -3.40
N ASN A 40 10.15 10.19 -4.65
CA ASN A 40 9.83 11.13 -5.72
C ASN A 40 8.52 11.90 -5.45
N HIS A 41 7.59 11.29 -4.71
CA HIS A 41 6.36 11.93 -4.22
C HIS A 41 6.54 12.78 -2.95
N GLY A 42 7.76 12.92 -2.43
CA GLY A 42 8.07 13.83 -1.31
C GLY A 42 7.89 13.24 0.08
N TYR A 43 7.69 11.93 0.21
CA TYR A 43 7.60 11.28 1.53
C TYR A 43 8.97 11.23 2.22
N LYS A 44 9.03 11.70 3.47
CA LYS A 44 10.28 11.81 4.25
C LYS A 44 10.87 10.48 4.74
N ASN A 45 10.04 9.43 4.85
CA ASN A 45 10.49 8.10 5.29
C ASN A 45 9.80 6.99 4.46
N PRO A 46 10.16 6.87 3.18
CA PRO A 46 9.51 5.94 2.26
C PRO A 46 9.71 4.47 2.69
N GLN A 47 10.87 4.11 3.27
CA GLN A 47 11.14 2.74 3.71
C GLN A 47 10.15 2.28 4.79
N ARG A 48 9.90 3.12 5.79
CA ARG A 48 8.93 2.78 6.84
C ARG A 48 7.51 2.68 6.27
N ILE A 49 7.16 3.54 5.32
CA ILE A 49 5.84 3.53 4.67
C ILE A 49 5.65 2.24 3.87
N VAL A 50 6.62 1.87 3.02
CA VAL A 50 6.57 0.62 2.24
C VAL A 50 6.43 -0.60 3.15
N ARG A 51 7.26 -0.70 4.20
CA ARG A 51 7.17 -1.81 5.16
C ARG A 51 5.79 -1.94 5.81
N VAL A 52 5.20 -0.82 6.23
CA VAL A 52 3.86 -0.82 6.85
C VAL A 52 2.78 -1.15 5.82
N TYR A 53 2.93 -0.62 4.59
CA TYR A 53 2.01 -0.88 3.49
C TYR A 53 1.98 -2.37 3.12
N ASP A 54 3.15 -3.00 2.97
CA ASP A 54 3.25 -4.42 2.61
C ASP A 54 2.68 -5.33 3.70
N GLN A 55 2.92 -5.02 4.99
CA GLN A 55 2.31 -5.73 6.11
C GLN A 55 0.78 -5.58 6.14
N LEU A 56 0.27 -4.42 5.75
CA LEU A 56 -1.17 -4.18 5.68
C LEU A 56 -1.78 -4.96 4.52
N GLU A 57 -1.15 -4.94 3.35
CA GLU A 57 -1.57 -5.68 2.16
C GLU A 57 -1.60 -7.19 2.42
N GLU A 58 -0.56 -7.74 3.05
CA GLU A 58 -0.50 -9.14 3.46
C GLU A 58 -1.67 -9.53 4.39
N ARG A 59 -1.93 -8.71 5.42
CA ARG A 59 -3.04 -8.95 6.35
C ARG A 59 -4.41 -8.88 5.68
N LEU A 60 -4.61 -7.92 4.78
CA LEU A 60 -5.85 -7.77 4.03
C LEU A 60 -6.07 -8.97 3.09
N ASN A 61 -5.02 -9.41 2.40
CA ASN A 61 -5.06 -10.60 1.54
C ASN A 61 -5.36 -11.86 2.35
N TYR A 62 -4.74 -12.02 3.52
CA TYR A 62 -5.04 -13.12 4.43
C TYR A 62 -6.52 -13.11 4.84
N LEU A 63 -7.04 -11.97 5.29
CA LEU A 63 -8.45 -11.84 5.69
C LEU A 63 -9.40 -12.11 4.52
N ALA A 64 -9.12 -11.57 3.33
CA ALA A 64 -9.92 -11.82 2.13
C ALA A 64 -9.96 -13.32 1.79
N ASN A 65 -8.81 -13.99 1.82
CA ASN A 65 -8.73 -15.43 1.59
C ASN A 65 -9.49 -16.24 2.65
N SER A 66 -9.44 -15.85 3.92
CA SER A 66 -10.20 -16.51 4.98
C SER A 66 -11.71 -16.35 4.79
N ILE A 67 -12.17 -15.15 4.43
CA ILE A 67 -13.59 -14.90 4.14
C ILE A 67 -14.06 -15.73 2.94
N LEU A 68 -13.27 -15.77 1.86
CA LEU A 68 -13.60 -16.58 0.69
C LEU A 68 -13.72 -18.07 1.03
N LYS A 69 -12.79 -18.61 1.85
CA LYS A 69 -12.86 -20.00 2.32
C LYS A 69 -14.07 -20.30 3.20
N GLU A 70 -14.48 -19.35 4.06
CA GLU A 70 -15.70 -19.48 4.85
C GLU A 70 -16.97 -19.43 3.99
N SER A 71 -16.90 -18.76 2.83
CA SER A 71 -18.02 -18.63 1.88
C SER A 71 -18.20 -19.85 0.97
N GLU A 72 -17.22 -20.75 0.92
CA GLU A 72 -17.25 -22.01 0.15
C GLU A 72 -17.80 -23.21 0.96
N ILE A 73 -18.25 -22.97 2.21
CA ILE A 73 -18.87 -23.94 3.14
C ILE A 73 -20.38 -23.71 3.19
#